data_AF-A0A7X0G4X5-F1
#
_entry.id   AF-A0A7X0G4X5-F1
#
_cell.length_a   1.000
_cell.length_b   1.000
_cell.length_c   1.000
_cell.angle_alpha   90.00
_cell.angle_beta   90.00
_cell.angle_gamma   90.00
#
_symmetry.space_group_name_H-M   'P 1'
#
loop_
_entity.id
_entity.type
_entity.pdbx_description
1 polymer ?
#
loop_
_entity_poly.entity_id
_entity_poly.type
_entity_poly.pdbx_seq_one_letter_code
_entity_poly.pdbx_strand_id
1 'polypeptide(L)'
;MSGNAPEVWISAAEGDLIRADAIVVLRLDRTGRLTVQLRDEAKVSVSLLEGASGDARPPADFHRRLVRMIAEVADSGSAQLISARRVDGGWRWISEPL
;
A
#
# COMPACT_ATOMS: atom_id res chain seq x y z
N MET A 1 -17.58 -11.32 18.83
CA MET A 1 -16.11 -11.45 18.78
C MET A 1 -15.58 -10.20 18.10
N SER A 2 -15.11 -9.22 18.86
CA SER A 2 -14.41 -8.06 18.31
C SER A 2 -13.01 -8.54 17.94
N GLY A 3 -12.90 -9.27 16.82
CA GLY A 3 -11.59 -9.66 16.30
C GLY A 3 -10.82 -8.38 16.06
N ASN A 4 -9.72 -8.18 16.78
CA ASN A 4 -8.85 -7.03 16.57
C ASN A 4 -8.42 -7.11 15.10
N ALA A 5 -8.96 -6.21 14.26
CA ALA A 5 -8.62 -6.20 12.84
C ALA A 5 -7.09 -6.04 12.75
N PRO A 6 -6.41 -6.81 11.88
CA PRO A 6 -4.96 -6.76 11.77
C PRO A 6 -4.53 -5.31 11.57
N GLU A 7 -3.66 -4.82 12.44
CA GLU A 7 -3.27 -3.41 12.49
C GLU A 7 -2.18 -3.14 11.45
N VAL A 8 -2.58 -3.26 10.18
CA VAL A 8 -1.71 -3.04 9.02
C VAL A 8 -1.98 -1.65 8.48
N TRP A 9 -0.92 -0.85 8.47
CA TRP A 9 -0.90 0.52 7.97
C TRP A 9 -0.08 0.58 6.68
N ILE A 10 -0.44 1.50 5.80
CA ILE A 10 0.24 1.71 4.52
C ILE A 10 0.61 3.19 4.42
N SER A 11 1.89 3.45 4.17
CA SER A 11 2.38 4.81 3.95
C SER A 11 1.92 5.32 2.57
N ALA A 12 1.26 6.48 2.57
CA ALA A 12 0.89 7.23 1.38
C ALA A 12 2.02 8.16 0.93
N ALA A 13 1.94 8.64 -0.31
CA ALA A 13 2.98 9.48 -0.90
C ALA A 13 3.16 10.83 -0.17
N GLU A 14 2.11 11.34 0.48
CA GLU A 14 2.11 12.63 1.18
C GLU A 14 2.46 12.52 2.68
N GLY A 15 2.87 11.33 3.14
CA GLY A 15 3.23 11.07 4.55
C GLY A 15 2.07 10.60 5.42
N ASP A 16 0.85 10.56 4.88
CA ASP A 16 -0.31 9.99 5.56
C ASP A 16 -0.17 8.47 5.74
N LEU A 17 -0.80 7.94 6.79
CA LEU A 17 -0.91 6.51 7.05
C LEU A 17 -2.36 6.05 6.83
N ILE A 18 -2.52 5.06 5.97
CA ILE A 18 -3.82 4.51 5.59
C ILE A 18 -3.97 3.12 6.19
N ARG A 19 -5.10 2.86 6.82
CA ARG A 19 -5.46 1.52 7.28
C ARG A 19 -5.71 0.58 6.09
N ALA A 20 -5.08 -0.59 6.09
CA ALA A 20 -5.27 -1.56 5.01
C ALA A 20 -6.73 -2.05 4.89
N ASP A 21 -7.43 -2.21 6.02
CA ASP A 21 -8.84 -2.64 6.08
C ASP A 21 -9.83 -1.59 5.51
N ALA A 22 -9.40 -0.33 5.39
CA ALA A 22 -10.17 0.74 4.80
C ALA A 22 -10.09 0.75 3.27
N ILE A 23 -9.16 0.04 2.65
CA ILE A 23 -9.00 0.06 1.19
C ILE A 23 -10.04 -0.84 0.52
N VAL A 24 -10.77 -0.30 -0.45
CA VAL A 24 -11.77 -1.04 -1.25
C VAL A 24 -11.38 -1.21 -2.71
N VAL A 25 -10.53 -0.33 -3.24
CA VAL A 25 -10.01 -0.42 -4.60
C VAL A 25 -8.53 -0.05 -4.58
N LEU A 26 -7.73 -0.79 -5.33
CA LEU A 26 -6.32 -0.50 -5.56
C LEU A 26 -6.07 -0.44 -7.08
N ARG A 27 -5.43 0.62 -7.57
CA ARG A 27 -5.21 0.86 -8.99
C ARG A 27 -3.77 1.28 -9.26
N LEU A 28 -3.08 0.51 -10.10
CA LEU A 28 -1.81 0.90 -10.72
C LEU A 28 -2.09 1.30 -12.16
N ASP A 29 -1.75 2.52 -12.54
CA ASP A 29 -2.01 3.01 -13.89
C ASP A 29 -0.80 2.89 -14.84
N ARG A 30 -0.98 3.38 -16.08
CA ARG A 30 0.05 3.34 -17.13
C ARG A 30 1.24 4.25 -16.88
N THR A 31 1.15 5.18 -15.93
CA THR A 31 2.23 6.07 -15.50
C THR A 31 3.01 5.49 -14.32
N GLY A 32 2.53 4.39 -13.74
CA GLY A 32 3.10 3.83 -12.52
C GLY A 32 2.57 4.48 -11.25
N ARG A 33 1.58 5.39 -11.36
CA ARG A 33 0.90 5.95 -10.19
C ARG A 33 0.05 4.86 -9.56
N LEU A 34 0.20 4.70 -8.25
CA LEU A 34 -0.58 3.77 -7.46
C LEU A 34 -1.55 4.56 -6.58
N THR A 35 -2.84 4.32 -6.76
CA THR A 35 -3.88 4.93 -5.94
C THR A 35 -4.73 3.88 -5.24
N VAL A 36 -5.24 4.24 -4.06
CA VAL A 36 -6.23 3.49 -3.31
C VAL A 36 -7.50 4.29 -3.20
N GLN A 37 -8.64 3.60 -3.20
CA GLN A 37 -9.92 4.18 -2.80
C GLN A 37 -10.29 3.64 -1.42
N LEU A 38 -10.72 4.53 -0.54
CA LEU A 38 -11.10 4.19 0.82
C LEU A 38 -12.60 3.85 0.91
N ARG A 39 -12.95 3.08 1.95
CA ARG A 39 -14.31 2.76 2.39
C ARG A 39 -14.88 3.95 3.17
N ASP A 40 -15.03 5.08 2.53
CA ASP A 40 -15.79 6.20 3.07
C ASP A 40 -16.92 6.58 2.11
N GLU A 41 -17.89 7.37 2.59
CA GLU A 41 -19.03 7.81 1.78
C GLU A 41 -18.58 8.66 0.58
N ALA A 42 -17.47 9.38 0.73
CA ALA A 42 -16.89 10.25 -0.29
C ALA A 42 -16.08 9.51 -1.35
N LYS A 43 -15.79 8.22 -1.15
CA LYS A 43 -14.90 7.38 -1.96
C LYS A 43 -13.55 8.06 -2.22
N VAL A 44 -12.93 8.58 -1.16
CA VAL A 44 -11.66 9.32 -1.27
C VAL A 44 -10.60 8.43 -1.93
N SER A 45 -9.91 9.01 -2.92
CA SER A 45 -8.79 8.36 -3.60
C SER A 45 -7.47 8.98 -3.14
N VAL A 46 -6.59 8.15 -2.58
CA VAL A 46 -5.27 8.59 -2.08
C VAL A 46 -4.16 7.99 -2.93
N SER A 47 -3.11 8.78 -3.19
CA SER A 47 -1.88 8.29 -3.83
C SER A 47 -1.00 7.55 -2.82
N LEU A 48 -0.69 6.28 -3.11
CA LEU A 48 0.38 5.56 -2.41
C LEU A 48 1.74 5.77 -3.05
N LEU A 49 1.77 5.95 -4.36
CA LEU A 49 2.97 6.22 -5.11
C LEU A 49 2.63 7.19 -6.24
N GLU A 50 3.39 8.28 -6.31
CA GLU A 50 3.30 9.18 -7.46
C GLU A 50 3.87 8.50 -8.71
N GLY A 51 3.27 8.81 -9.85
CA GLY A 51 3.70 8.27 -11.13
C GLY A 51 5.18 8.57 -11.38
N ALA A 52 5.86 7.65 -12.05
CA ALA A 52 7.30 7.74 -12.25
C ALA A 52 7.67 7.43 -13.70
N SER A 53 8.54 8.25 -14.27
CA SER A 53 8.98 8.17 -15.66
C SER A 53 10.13 7.17 -15.83
N GLY A 54 10.12 6.39 -16.91
CA GLY A 54 11.23 5.51 -17.30
C GLY A 54 11.55 4.42 -16.26
N ASP A 55 12.84 4.23 -15.98
CA ASP A 55 13.35 3.18 -15.07
C ASP A 55 12.93 3.39 -13.60
N ALA A 56 12.31 4.52 -13.28
CA ALA A 56 11.72 4.77 -11.98
C ALA A 56 10.31 4.17 -11.84
N ARG A 57 9.78 3.46 -12.84
CA ARG A 57 8.42 2.90 -12.77
C ARG A 57 8.35 1.62 -11.91
N PRO A 58 7.32 1.47 -11.05
CA PRO A 58 7.12 0.21 -10.34
C PRO A 58 6.78 -0.96 -11.29
N PRO A 59 7.04 -2.22 -10.88
CA PRO A 59 6.63 -3.40 -11.62
C PRO A 59 5.13 -3.43 -11.94
N ALA A 60 4.74 -4.05 -13.05
CA ALA A 60 3.33 -4.09 -13.48
C ALA A 60 2.40 -4.78 -12.47
N ASP A 61 2.94 -5.68 -11.63
CA ASP A 61 2.21 -6.39 -10.60
C ASP A 61 2.35 -5.76 -9.20
N PHE A 62 2.89 -4.54 -9.09
CA PHE A 62 3.22 -3.91 -7.80
C PHE A 62 2.03 -3.78 -6.85
N HIS A 63 0.84 -3.47 -7.38
CA HIS A 63 -0.41 -3.46 -6.61
C HIS A 63 -0.78 -4.86 -6.07
N ARG A 64 -0.53 -5.94 -6.83
CA ARG A 64 -0.79 -7.32 -6.38
C ARG A 64 0.22 -7.75 -5.33
N ARG A 65 1.45 -7.25 -5.38
CA ARG A 65 2.47 -7.48 -4.34
C ARG A 65 2.05 -6.86 -3.01
N LEU A 66 1.45 -5.66 -3.03
CA LEU A 66 0.89 -5.04 -1.83
C LEU A 66 -0.19 -5.92 -1.19
N VAL A 67 -1.15 -6.40 -1.98
CA VAL A 67 -2.24 -7.26 -1.48
C VAL A 67 -1.69 -8.54 -0.84
N ARG A 68 -0.69 -9.17 -1.47
CA ARG A 68 -0.01 -10.35 -0.90
C ARG A 68 0.68 -10.02 0.42
N MET A 69 1.45 -8.92 0.47
CA MET A 69 2.14 -8.50 1.69
C MET A 69 1.17 -8.18 2.82
N ILE A 70 0.05 -7.50 2.55
CA ILE A 70 -0.98 -7.24 3.57
C ILE A 70 -1.48 -8.55 4.17
N ALA A 71 -1.77 -9.56 3.34
CA ALA A 71 -2.20 -10.87 3.82
C ALA A 71 -1.11 -11.56 4.66
N GLU A 72 0.14 -11.52 4.19
CA GLU A 72 1.28 -12.13 4.89
C GLU A 72 1.52 -11.50 6.28
N VAL A 73 1.43 -10.18 6.40
CA VAL A 73 1.74 -9.49 7.66
C VAL A 73 0.54 -9.39 8.61
N ALA A 74 -0.69 -9.48 8.09
CA ALA A 74 -1.89 -9.52 8.91
C ALA A 74 -1.88 -10.70 9.91
N ASP A 75 -1.23 -11.80 9.54
CA ASP A 75 -1.10 -13.01 10.37
C ASP A 75 0.00 -12.88 11.45
N SER A 76 0.78 -11.79 11.46
CA SER A 76 1.92 -11.60 12.38
C SER A 76 1.53 -11.27 13.82
N GLY A 77 0.28 -10.87 14.08
CA GLY A 77 -0.22 -10.53 15.42
C GLY A 77 0.30 -9.21 16.02
N SER A 78 1.12 -8.45 15.28
CA SER A 78 1.64 -7.12 15.67
C SER A 78 1.21 -6.05 14.67
N ALA A 79 1.24 -4.78 15.09
CA ALA A 79 1.01 -3.66 14.18
C ALA A 79 2.17 -3.54 13.18
N GLN A 80 1.86 -3.35 11.91
CA GLN A 80 2.83 -3.33 10.82
C GLN A 80 2.61 -2.13 9.92
N LEU A 81 3.70 -1.47 9.52
CA LEU A 81 3.70 -0.43 8.50
C LEU A 81 4.29 -0.98 7.20
N ILE A 82 3.52 -0.88 6.12
CA ILE A 82 3.96 -1.19 4.76
C ILE A 82 4.26 0.11 4.02
N SER A 83 5.45 0.22 3.43
CA SER A 83 5.84 1.39 2.62
C SER A 83 6.45 0.97 1.28
N ALA A 84 6.22 1.77 0.24
CA ALA A 84 6.88 1.61 -1.04
C ALA A 84 8.28 2.25 -0.98
N ARG A 85 9.32 1.48 -1.28
CA ARG A 85 10.71 1.96 -1.26
C ARG A 85 11.47 1.54 -2.50
N ARG A 86 12.37 2.41 -2.97
CA ARG A 86 13.39 2.02 -3.96
C ARG A 86 14.56 1.34 -3.26
N VAL A 87 14.80 0.09 -3.61
CA VAL A 87 15.88 -0.76 -3.09
C VAL A 87 16.59 -1.40 -4.28
N ASP A 88 17.91 -1.28 -4.34
CA ASP A 88 18.75 -1.79 -5.45
C ASP A 88 18.25 -1.34 -6.84
N GLY A 89 17.75 -0.09 -6.93
CA GLY A 89 17.21 0.48 -8.16
C GLY A 89 15.75 0.12 -8.47
N GLY A 90 15.17 -0.90 -7.82
CA GLY A 90 13.80 -1.35 -8.05
C GLY A 90 12.82 -0.98 -6.94
N TRP A 91 11.54 -0.85 -7.29
CA TRP A 91 10.47 -0.65 -6.30
C TRP A 91 10.12 -1.96 -5.59
N ARG A 92 10.06 -1.89 -4.26
CA ARG A 92 9.65 -2.98 -3.38
C ARG A 92 8.72 -2.44 -2.30
N TRP A 93 7.83 -3.31 -1.83
CA TRP A 93 7.14 -3.07 -0.57
C TRP A 93 8.03 -3.57 0.56
N ILE A 94 8.13 -2.78 1.63
CA ILE A 94 8.82 -3.13 2.85
C ILE A 94 7.78 -3.08 3.98
N SER A 95 7.76 -4.10 4.82
CA SER A 95 7.00 -4.09 6.07
C SER A 95 7.93 -3.95 7.26
N GLU A 96 7.54 -3.15 8.24
CA GLU A 96 8.24 -3.03 9.51
C GLU A 96 7.25 -2.97 10.68
N PRO A 97 7.61 -3.48 11.87
CA PRO A 97 6.80 -3.31 13.07
C PRO A 97 6.66 -1.82 13.43
N LEU A 98 5.48 -1.45 13.92
CA LEU A 98 5.23 -0.14 14.54
C LEU A 98 5.55 -0.15 16.04
#